data_AF-A0A654DA95-F1
#
_entry.id   AF-A0A654DA95-F1
#
_cell.length_a   1.000
_cell.length_b   1.000
_cell.length_c   1.000
_cell.angle_alpha   90.00
_cell.angle_beta   90.00
_cell.angle_gamma   90.00
#
_symmetry.space_group_name_H-M   'P 1'
#
loop_
_entity.id
_entity.type
_entity.pdbx_description
1 polymer ?
#
loop_
_entity_poly.entity_id
_entity_poly.type
_entity_poly.pdbx_seq_one_letter_code
_entity_poly.pdbx_strand_id
1 'polypeptide(L)'
;MTRTKLDLSEFDETPPNKDPARLREISDVAGFPSRPAVPAVAKTAPVPAPADHPQAATFQRPPRATGNRNIAINVRVDPETAARLYALRDADPSRKRVLADVIEDATLLLYERELGAAGR
;
A
#
# COMPACT_ATOMS: atom_id res chain seq x y z
N MET A 1 6.22 35.18 -10.38
CA MET A 1 6.45 34.00 -9.51
C MET A 1 7.37 33.04 -10.24
N THR A 2 8.67 33.14 -10.00
CA THR A 2 9.68 32.27 -10.60
C THR A 2 9.71 30.96 -9.80
N ARG A 3 9.40 29.83 -10.47
CA ARG A 3 9.56 28.49 -9.89
C ARG A 3 11.05 28.20 -9.76
N THR A 4 11.60 28.31 -8.57
CA THR A 4 12.90 27.74 -8.22
C THR A 4 12.79 26.23 -8.34
N LYS A 5 13.33 25.66 -9.43
CA LYS A 5 13.55 24.22 -9.52
C LYS A 5 14.56 23.86 -8.43
N LEU A 6 14.18 22.93 -7.56
CA LEU A 6 15.07 22.34 -6.58
C LEU A 6 16.16 21.59 -7.37
N ASP A 7 17.37 22.13 -7.37
CA ASP A 7 18.53 21.50 -7.98
C ASP A 7 18.99 20.36 -7.07
N LEU A 8 18.95 19.14 -7.57
CA LEU A 8 19.35 17.92 -6.85
C LEU A 8 20.65 17.34 -7.44
N SER A 9 21.32 18.07 -8.33
CA SER A 9 22.60 17.64 -8.92
C SER A 9 23.71 17.44 -7.88
N GLU A 10 23.58 18.07 -6.70
CA GLU A 10 24.49 17.92 -5.56
C GLU A 10 24.37 16.57 -4.86
N PHE A 11 23.25 15.86 -5.05
CA PHE A 11 22.98 14.57 -4.41
C PHE A 11 23.32 13.37 -5.30
N ASP A 12 24.03 13.58 -6.40
CA ASP A 12 24.57 12.50 -7.23
C ASP A 12 25.84 11.88 -6.60
N GLU A 13 25.81 11.70 -5.27
CA GLU A 13 26.77 10.88 -4.55
C GLU A 13 26.42 9.41 -4.79
N THR A 14 26.66 8.94 -6.00
CA THR A 14 26.87 7.51 -6.19
C THR A 14 28.03 7.15 -5.26
N PRO A 15 27.84 6.29 -4.24
CA PRO A 15 28.90 6.03 -3.28
C PRO A 15 30.15 5.54 -4.05
N PRO A 16 31.34 6.08 -3.74
CA PRO A 16 32.54 5.90 -4.56
C PRO A 16 33.02 4.44 -4.62
N ASN A 17 32.43 3.56 -3.81
CA ASN A 17 32.93 2.23 -3.59
C ASN A 17 31.78 1.21 -3.66
N LYS A 18 31.66 0.56 -4.81
CA LYS A 18 30.72 -0.56 -5.04
C LYS A 18 31.36 -1.92 -4.75
N ASP A 19 32.60 -1.94 -4.23
CA ASP A 19 33.29 -3.20 -3.94
C ASP A 19 32.69 -3.85 -2.68
N PRO A 20 32.04 -5.03 -2.81
CA PRO A 20 31.41 -5.70 -1.68
C PRO A 20 32.39 -6.11 -0.58
N ALA A 21 33.69 -6.28 -0.87
CA ALA A 21 34.69 -6.61 0.15
C ALA A 21 34.93 -5.42 1.09
N ARG A 22 35.11 -4.22 0.53
CA ARG A 22 35.33 -3.00 1.31
C ARG A 22 34.10 -2.57 2.11
N LEU A 23 32.89 -2.84 1.60
CA LEU A 23 31.65 -2.58 2.34
C LEU A 23 31.50 -3.46 3.59
N ARG A 24 32.04 -4.69 3.55
CA ARG A 24 32.07 -5.57 4.73
C ARG A 24 33.03 -5.05 5.77
N GLU A 25 34.24 -4.66 5.38
CA GLU A 25 35.23 -4.07 6.28
C GLU A 25 34.69 -2.83 7.00
N ILE A 26 34.01 -1.93 6.29
CA ILE A 26 33.38 -0.73 6.88
C ILE A 26 32.27 -1.12 7.87
N SER A 27 31.46 -2.13 7.51
CA SER A 27 30.36 -2.62 8.36
C SER A 27 30.88 -3.27 9.65
N ASP A 28 31.95 -4.04 9.55
CA ASP A 28 32.60 -4.70 10.69
C ASP A 28 33.25 -3.68 11.63
N VAL A 29 33.91 -2.64 11.10
CA VAL A 29 34.46 -1.52 11.91
C VAL A 29 33.34 -0.71 12.60
N ALA A 30 32.20 -0.54 11.94
CA ALA A 30 31.05 0.18 12.49
C ALA A 30 30.20 -0.67 13.46
N GLY A 31 30.57 -1.94 13.70
CA GLY A 31 29.88 -2.83 14.65
C GLY A 31 28.52 -3.34 14.15
N PHE A 32 28.25 -3.27 12.85
CA PHE A 32 27.05 -3.86 12.28
C PHE A 32 27.16 -5.39 12.24
N PRO A 33 26.12 -6.13 12.66
CA PRO A 33 26.14 -7.59 12.59
C PRO A 33 26.08 -8.05 11.12
N SER A 34 27.22 -8.53 10.61
CA SER A 34 27.33 -9.11 9.27
C SER A 34 26.53 -10.43 9.17
N ARG A 35 25.54 -10.48 8.27
CA ARG A 35 24.80 -11.71 7.95
C ARG A 35 25.69 -12.63 7.08
N PRO A 36 25.75 -13.94 7.33
CA PRO A 36 26.50 -14.86 6.48
C PRO A 36 26.04 -14.73 5.02
N ALA A 37 27.01 -14.65 4.11
CA ALA A 37 26.73 -14.60 2.69
C ALA A 37 25.94 -15.85 2.29
N VAL A 38 24.69 -15.66 1.88
CA VAL A 38 23.89 -16.74 1.32
C VAL A 38 24.61 -17.19 0.04
N PRO A 39 24.96 -18.48 -0.10
CA PRO A 39 25.62 -18.96 -1.31
C PRO A 39 24.76 -18.56 -2.52
N ALA A 40 25.42 -18.04 -3.56
CA ALA A 40 24.75 -17.73 -4.81
C ALA A 40 24.04 -19.00 -5.29
N VAL A 41 22.72 -18.99 -5.28
CA VAL A 41 21.91 -20.08 -5.81
C VAL A 41 22.28 -20.18 -7.28
N ALA A 42 23.06 -21.21 -7.63
CA ALA A 42 23.27 -21.59 -9.02
C ALA A 42 21.89 -21.68 -9.68
N LYS A 43 21.71 -21.07 -10.86
CA LYS A 43 20.47 -21.16 -11.63
C LYS A 43 20.03 -22.63 -11.67
N THR A 44 19.06 -22.97 -10.84
CA THR A 44 18.46 -24.29 -10.81
C THR A 44 17.78 -24.53 -12.15
N ALA A 45 17.95 -25.74 -12.68
CA ALA A 45 17.22 -26.27 -13.81
C ALA A 45 15.72 -25.95 -13.71
N PRO A 46 14.98 -25.84 -14.84
CA PRO A 46 13.58 -25.44 -14.83
C PRO A 46 12.80 -26.33 -13.87
N VAL A 47 12.26 -25.69 -12.83
CA VAL A 47 11.37 -26.31 -11.85
C VAL A 47 10.15 -26.84 -12.62
N PRO A 48 9.70 -28.08 -12.40
CA PRO A 48 8.49 -28.59 -13.04
C PRO A 48 7.33 -27.63 -12.74
N ALA A 49 6.55 -27.31 -13.78
CA ALA A 49 5.46 -26.36 -13.69
C ALA A 49 4.55 -26.69 -12.50
N PRO A 50 4.19 -25.71 -11.65
CA PRO A 50 3.26 -25.96 -10.57
C PRO A 50 1.94 -26.44 -11.16
N ALA A 51 1.38 -27.50 -10.57
CA ALA A 51 0.08 -28.04 -10.97
C ALA A 51 -0.98 -26.92 -10.96
N ASP A 52 -1.88 -26.95 -11.95
CA ASP A 52 -3.00 -26.04 -12.10
C ASP A 52 -3.94 -26.13 -10.89
N HIS A 53 -3.60 -25.42 -9.83
CA HIS A 53 -4.57 -24.99 -8.85
C HIS A 53 -5.47 -23.95 -9.54
N PRO A 54 -6.81 -24.02 -9.41
CA PRO A 54 -7.66 -22.98 -9.96
C PRO A 54 -7.23 -21.65 -9.33
N GLN A 55 -6.62 -20.83 -10.16
CA GLN A 55 -6.10 -19.53 -9.79
C GLN A 55 -7.31 -18.71 -9.33
N ALA A 56 -7.45 -18.52 -8.01
CA ALA A 56 -8.44 -17.60 -7.48
C ALA A 56 -8.22 -16.28 -8.23
N ALA A 57 -9.21 -15.87 -9.02
CA ALA A 57 -9.09 -14.75 -9.93
C ALA A 57 -8.42 -13.60 -9.20
N THR A 58 -7.16 -13.32 -9.56
CA THR A 58 -6.42 -12.18 -9.04
C THR A 58 -7.19 -10.96 -9.51
N PHE A 59 -8.02 -10.42 -8.63
CA PHE A 59 -8.73 -9.19 -8.88
C PHE A 59 -7.67 -8.10 -9.02
N GLN A 60 -7.26 -7.82 -10.26
CA GLN A 60 -6.45 -6.66 -10.56
C GLN A 60 -7.31 -5.46 -10.23
N ARG A 61 -7.01 -4.85 -9.08
CA ARG A 61 -7.64 -3.62 -8.64
C ARG A 61 -7.48 -2.60 -9.77
N PRO A 62 -8.56 -2.01 -10.30
CA PRO A 62 -8.44 -1.03 -11.36
C PRO A 62 -7.49 0.09 -10.90
N PRO A 63 -6.60 0.57 -11.78
CA PRO A 63 -5.71 1.66 -11.45
C PRO A 63 -6.56 2.85 -10.98
N ARG A 64 -6.29 3.33 -9.76
CA ARG A 64 -6.99 4.50 -9.21
C ARG A 64 -6.75 5.66 -10.17
N ALA A 65 -7.82 6.22 -10.74
CA ALA A 65 -7.73 7.35 -11.64
C ALA A 65 -6.96 8.48 -10.96
N THR A 66 -5.73 8.73 -11.44
CA THR A 66 -4.84 9.78 -10.96
C THR A 66 -5.32 11.13 -11.50
N GLY A 67 -6.48 11.57 -11.05
CA GLY A 67 -7.08 12.85 -11.43
C GLY A 67 -7.90 13.37 -10.27
N ASN A 68 -7.26 14.12 -9.37
CA ASN A 68 -7.85 15.11 -8.45
C ASN A 68 -9.29 14.74 -7.96
N ARG A 69 -9.57 14.13 -6.80
CA ARG A 69 -9.19 14.54 -5.42
C ARG A 69 -9.65 13.44 -4.43
N ASN A 70 -8.97 12.30 -4.35
CA ASN A 70 -9.20 11.42 -3.20
C ASN A 70 -8.47 12.02 -1.99
N ILE A 71 -9.20 12.73 -1.14
CA ILE A 71 -8.69 13.25 0.13
C ILE A 71 -8.66 12.09 1.12
N ALA A 72 -7.47 11.73 1.60
CA ALA A 72 -7.35 10.78 2.69
C ALA A 72 -7.77 11.46 3.99
N ILE A 73 -8.83 10.94 4.62
CA ILE A 73 -9.33 11.41 5.91
C ILE A 73 -9.07 10.32 6.94
N ASN A 74 -8.36 10.67 8.01
CA ASN A 74 -8.14 9.76 9.14
C ASN A 74 -9.27 9.96 10.15
N VAL A 75 -10.11 8.95 10.34
CA VAL A 75 -11.23 8.97 11.28
C VAL A 75 -10.94 8.03 12.44
N ARG A 76 -11.16 8.50 13.66
CA ARG A 76 -11.15 7.64 14.85
C ARG A 76 -12.57 7.13 15.07
N VAL A 77 -12.68 5.83 15.28
CA VAL A 77 -13.97 5.15 15.49
C VAL A 77 -13.82 4.21 16.66
N ASP A 78 -14.86 4.11 17.47
CA ASP A 78 -14.89 3.15 18.57
C ASP A 78 -14.84 1.70 18.05
N PRO A 79 -14.26 0.76 18.80
CA PRO A 79 -14.13 -0.64 18.37
C PRO A 79 -15.47 -1.29 18.01
N GLU A 80 -16.53 -0.96 18.74
CA GLU A 80 -17.88 -1.47 18.49
C GLU A 80 -18.42 -0.97 17.14
N THR A 81 -18.23 0.31 16.83
CA THR A 81 -18.64 0.91 15.56
C THR A 81 -17.85 0.30 14.39
N ALA A 82 -16.54 0.09 14.57
CA ALA A 82 -15.72 -0.58 13.58
C ALA A 82 -16.24 -2.01 13.28
N ALA A 83 -16.56 -2.80 14.32
CA ALA A 83 -17.11 -4.14 14.17
C ALA A 83 -18.44 -4.13 13.38
N ARG A 84 -19.34 -3.19 13.67
CA ARG A 84 -20.61 -3.04 12.94
C ARG A 84 -20.40 -2.70 11.46
N LEU A 85 -19.44 -1.82 11.14
CA LEU A 85 -19.13 -1.48 9.74
C LEU A 85 -18.59 -2.68 8.96
N TYR A 86 -17.73 -3.50 9.58
CA TYR A 86 -17.27 -4.75 8.96
C TYR A 86 -18.39 -5.77 8.79
N ALA A 87 -19.29 -5.90 9.77
CA ALA A 87 -20.46 -6.77 9.65
C ALA A 87 -21.38 -6.33 8.49
N LEU A 88 -21.58 -5.02 8.31
CA LEU A 88 -22.37 -4.47 7.19
C LEU A 88 -21.71 -4.74 5.83
N ARG A 89 -20.37 -4.66 5.76
CA ARG A 89 -19.63 -5.04 4.54
C ARG A 89 -19.86 -6.51 4.19
N ASP A 90 -19.85 -7.38 5.20
CA ASP A 90 -19.93 -8.84 5.01
C ASP A 90 -21.37 -9.37 4.92
N ALA A 91 -22.38 -8.51 5.15
CA ALA A 91 -23.79 -8.89 5.16
C ALA A 91 -24.31 -9.39 3.80
N ASP A 92 -23.73 -8.93 2.69
CA ASP A 92 -24.03 -9.44 1.34
C ASP A 92 -22.75 -9.97 0.67
N PRO A 93 -22.40 -11.25 0.89
CA PRO A 93 -21.17 -11.83 0.36
C PRO A 93 -21.17 -11.94 -1.18
N SER A 94 -22.33 -11.79 -1.84
CA SER A 94 -22.42 -11.80 -3.30
C SER A 94 -21.94 -10.48 -3.91
N ARG A 95 -22.16 -9.36 -3.19
CA ARG A 95 -21.64 -8.05 -3.52
C ARG A 95 -20.30 -7.91 -2.82
N LYS A 96 -19.20 -8.18 -3.52
CA LYS A 96 -17.82 -7.97 -3.03
C LYS A 96 -17.54 -6.49 -2.77
N ARG A 97 -18.18 -5.90 -1.76
CA ARG A 97 -18.10 -4.48 -1.39
C ARG A 97 -16.83 -4.23 -0.60
N VAL A 98 -16.22 -3.07 -0.83
CA VAL A 98 -15.10 -2.59 -0.03
C VAL A 98 -15.67 -1.80 1.15
N LEU A 99 -14.98 -1.79 2.28
CA LEU A 99 -15.38 -1.00 3.46
C LEU A 99 -15.60 0.49 3.12
N ALA A 100 -14.84 1.02 2.15
CA ALA A 100 -14.98 2.40 1.68
C ALA A 100 -16.39 2.68 1.12
N ASP A 101 -16.96 1.74 0.35
CA ASP A 101 -18.28 1.88 -0.25
C ASP A 101 -19.37 1.93 0.83
N VAL A 102 -19.22 1.14 1.90
CA VAL A 102 -20.14 1.14 3.05
C VAL A 102 -20.09 2.48 3.78
N ILE A 103 -18.89 3.06 3.93
CA ILE A 103 -18.71 4.37 4.57
C ILE A 103 -19.29 5.47 3.68
N GLU A 104 -19.07 5.42 2.38
CA GLU A 104 -19.62 6.38 1.41
C GLU A 104 -21.16 6.39 1.46
N ASP A 105 -21.81 5.22 1.34
CA ASP A 105 -23.26 5.07 1.46
C ASP A 105 -23.78 5.68 2.77
N ALA A 106 -23.13 5.36 3.90
CA ALA A 106 -23.52 5.87 5.21
C ALA A 106 -23.39 7.39 5.32
N THR A 107 -22.31 7.97 4.78
CA THR A 107 -22.10 9.43 4.78
C THR A 107 -23.10 10.16 3.88
N LEU A 108 -23.45 9.57 2.74
CA LEU A 108 -24.42 10.14 1.81
C LEU A 108 -25.82 10.17 2.42
N LEU A 109 -26.25 9.06 3.05
CA LEU A 109 -27.52 9.00 3.78
C LEU A 109 -27.59 10.02 4.93
N LEU A 110 -26.48 10.22 5.65
CA LEU A 110 -26.41 11.20 6.72
C LEU A 110 -26.51 12.63 6.17
N TYR A 111 -25.83 12.92 5.06
CA TYR A 111 -25.91 14.20 4.36
C TYR A 111 -27.33 14.51 3.86
N GLU A 112 -27.99 13.55 3.23
CA GLU A 112 -29.38 13.68 2.77
C GLU A 112 -30.34 13.95 3.94
N ARG A 113 -30.14 13.26 5.07
CA ARG A 113 -30.94 13.49 6.29
C ARG A 113 -30.74 14.90 6.83
N GLU A 114 -29.51 15.41 6.86
CA GLU A 114 -29.23 16.75 7.38
C GLU A 114 -29.74 17.86 6.44
N LEU A 115 -29.61 17.69 5.12
CA LEU A 115 -30.22 18.60 4.15
C LEU A 115 -31.75 18.60 4.22
N GLY A 116 -32.37 17.42 4.37
CA GLY A 116 -33.82 17.29 4.56
C GLY A 116 -34.33 17.83 5.89
N ALA A 117 -33.44 18.01 6.88
CA ALA A 117 -33.74 18.66 8.15
C ALA A 117 -33.55 20.19 8.08
N ALA A 118 -32.63 20.69 7.25
CA ALA A 118 -32.39 22.12 7.05
C ALA A 118 -33.45 22.83 6.17
N GLY A 119 -34.27 22.06 5.46
CA GLY A 119 -35.38 22.56 4.62
C GLY A 119 -36.76 22.61 5.29
N ARG A 120 -36.84 22.41 6.61
CA ARG A 120 -38.08 22.51 7.41
C ARG A 120 -38.00 23.59 8.47
#